data_AF-A0A7S3CAT9-F1
#
_entry.id   AF-A0A7S3CAT9-F1
#
_cell.length_a   1.000
_cell.length_b   1.000
_cell.length_c   1.000
_cell.angle_alpha   90.00
_cell.angle_beta   90.00
_cell.angle_gamma   90.00
#
_symmetry.space_group_name_H-M   'P 1'
#
loop_
_entity.id
_entity.type
_entity.pdbx_description
1 polymer ?
#
loop_
_entity_poly.entity_id
_entity_poly.type
_entity_poly.pdbx_seq_one_letter_code
_entity_poly.pdbx_strand_id
1 'polypeptide(L)'
;MTTRLGSSSGEVALRALRRIAPSLSRGFAKKVKGGKASQSAGGLKGVQPDLQPWLPLILKPQKQAKPTFTKEELQDAERRAKEYSRQKSYQNLAWRRDMETKFRLRNEAFAALPEVLQHPANEPDLEPFPLTRRIPTDYPPAAWPL
;
A
#
# COMPACT_ATOMS: atom_id res chain seq x y z
N MET A 1 -15.72 -29.40 -51.78
CA MET A 1 -16.68 -29.20 -50.67
C MET A 1 -16.01 -28.36 -49.62
N THR A 2 -16.57 -27.17 -49.39
CA THR A 2 -16.13 -26.13 -48.46
C THR A 2 -16.82 -26.28 -47.11
N THR A 3 -16.09 -26.16 -46.00
CA THR A 3 -16.65 -25.65 -44.74
C THR A 3 -15.62 -24.78 -43.99
N ARG A 4 -16.02 -23.54 -43.73
CA ARG A 4 -15.38 -22.55 -42.86
C ARG A 4 -15.78 -22.80 -41.41
N LEU A 5 -14.83 -22.67 -40.49
CA LEU A 5 -15.02 -22.32 -39.07
C LEU A 5 -13.93 -21.27 -38.79
N GLY A 6 -14.21 -19.98 -38.61
CA GLY A 6 -14.86 -19.41 -37.41
C GLY A 6 -13.81 -19.31 -36.29
N SER A 7 -12.95 -18.28 -36.27
CA SER A 7 -13.12 -16.98 -35.58
C SER A 7 -12.83 -17.01 -34.07
N SER A 8 -12.16 -15.95 -33.60
CA SER A 8 -12.23 -15.43 -32.23
C SER A 8 -11.38 -16.10 -31.13
N SER A 9 -10.07 -15.86 -31.13
CA SER A 9 -9.28 -15.91 -29.87
C SER A 9 -8.08 -14.94 -29.81
N GLY A 10 -7.72 -14.28 -30.92
CA GLY A 10 -6.58 -13.35 -30.96
C GLY A 10 -6.89 -11.86 -30.70
N GLU A 11 -8.14 -11.42 -30.80
CA GLU A 11 -8.50 -9.99 -30.73
C GLU A 11 -8.96 -9.50 -29.35
N VAL A 12 -9.12 -10.41 -28.37
CA VAL A 12 -9.67 -10.05 -27.05
C VAL A 12 -8.60 -9.43 -26.14
N ALA A 13 -7.32 -9.80 -26.30
CA ALA A 13 -6.24 -9.35 -25.41
C ALA A 13 -5.74 -7.91 -25.66
N LEU A 14 -5.92 -7.38 -26.88
CA LEU A 14 -5.44 -6.03 -27.23
C LEU A 14 -6.51 -4.93 -27.09
N ARG A 15 -7.74 -5.28 -26.73
CA ARG A 15 -8.84 -4.33 -26.54
C ARG A 15 -9.01 -3.83 -25.10
N ALA A 16 -8.30 -4.43 -24.14
CA ALA A 16 -8.48 -4.18 -22.70
C ALA A 16 -7.62 -3.04 -22.12
N LEU A 17 -6.69 -2.44 -22.87
CA LEU A 17 -5.71 -1.48 -22.34
C LEU A 17 -5.84 -0.03 -22.86
N ARG A 18 -7.02 0.40 -23.32
CA ARG A 18 -7.16 1.72 -23.97
C ARG A 18 -8.29 2.65 -23.50
N ARG A 19 -8.88 2.44 -22.32
CA ARG A 19 -9.94 3.34 -21.82
C ARG A 19 -9.85 3.58 -20.32
N ILE A 20 -8.82 4.29 -19.88
CA ILE A 20 -8.88 5.05 -18.63
C ILE A 20 -8.31 6.44 -18.93
N ALA A 21 -9.16 7.28 -19.54
CA ALA A 21 -9.00 8.73 -19.52
C ALA A 21 -10.02 9.29 -18.53
N PRO A 22 -9.67 10.27 -17.68
CA PRO A 22 -10.59 10.79 -16.67
C PRO A 22 -11.58 11.76 -17.33
N SER A 23 -12.81 11.31 -17.55
CA SER A 23 -13.92 12.17 -17.99
C SER A 23 -15.03 12.17 -16.94
N LEU A 24 -14.85 12.89 -15.85
CA LEU A 24 -15.93 13.27 -14.94
C LEU A 24 -15.86 14.77 -14.68
N SER A 25 -16.04 15.54 -15.75
CA SER A 25 -16.43 16.93 -15.67
C SER A 25 -17.66 17.13 -16.54
N ARG A 26 -18.85 17.06 -15.93
CA ARG A 26 -20.06 17.79 -16.36
C ARG A 26 -21.23 17.51 -15.44
N GLY A 27 -21.78 18.58 -14.87
CA GLY A 27 -23.24 18.73 -14.77
C GLY A 27 -23.80 18.97 -13.39
N PHE A 28 -23.59 20.15 -12.80
CA PHE A 28 -24.64 20.85 -12.06
C PHE A 28 -24.39 22.37 -12.12
N ALA A 29 -24.82 23.00 -13.22
CA ALA A 29 -24.92 24.46 -13.32
C ALA A 29 -26.39 24.86 -13.21
N LYS A 30 -26.88 25.08 -11.97
CA LYS A 30 -28.14 25.81 -11.75
C LYS A 30 -27.77 27.24 -11.34
N LYS A 31 -27.91 28.16 -12.30
CA LYS A 31 -27.70 29.59 -12.12
C LYS A 31 -28.85 30.16 -11.28
N VAL A 32 -28.61 30.41 -9.99
CA VAL A 32 -29.53 31.18 -9.13
C VAL A 32 -28.96 32.59 -8.98
N LYS A 33 -29.76 33.57 -9.37
CA LYS A 33 -29.46 34.99 -9.40
C LYS A 33 -29.72 35.59 -8.02
N GLY A 34 -28.72 36.27 -7.46
CA GLY A 34 -28.88 37.45 -6.61
C GLY A 34 -29.37 37.22 -5.16
N GLY A 35 -28.41 37.23 -4.24
CA GLY A 35 -28.65 37.53 -2.82
C GLY A 35 -27.35 37.99 -2.19
N LYS A 36 -27.11 39.31 -2.12
CA LYS A 36 -26.06 39.90 -1.30
C LYS A 36 -26.42 39.64 0.16
N ALA A 37 -25.77 38.65 0.78
CA ALA A 37 -25.75 38.46 2.21
C ALA A 37 -24.32 38.65 2.71
N SER A 38 -24.23 39.49 3.73
CA SER A 38 -23.04 39.98 4.42
C SER A 38 -22.02 38.89 4.72
N GLN A 39 -20.76 39.21 4.46
CA GLN A 39 -19.59 38.48 4.96
C GLN A 39 -19.53 38.61 6.48
N SER A 40 -20.03 37.62 7.20
CA SER A 40 -19.66 37.36 8.59
C SER A 40 -19.19 35.91 8.71
N ALA A 41 -17.96 35.76 9.22
CA ALA A 41 -17.34 34.55 9.74
C ALA A 41 -17.86 33.20 9.18
N GLY A 42 -17.38 32.82 8.00
CA GLY A 42 -17.79 31.61 7.29
C GLY A 42 -17.36 30.31 7.98
N GLY A 43 -18.19 29.82 8.89
CA GLY A 43 -18.20 28.42 9.28
C GLY A 43 -18.64 27.54 8.10
N LEU A 44 -17.80 26.58 7.70
CA LEU A 44 -18.15 25.52 6.73
C LEU A 44 -19.46 24.85 7.15
N LYS A 45 -20.54 25.09 6.39
CA LYS A 45 -21.88 24.51 6.67
C LYS A 45 -21.79 22.98 6.71
N GLY A 46 -22.22 22.39 7.82
CA GLY A 46 -22.25 20.93 8.04
C GLY A 46 -21.04 20.36 8.76
N VAL A 47 -20.09 21.21 9.19
CA VAL A 47 -18.94 20.75 10.00
C VAL A 47 -19.21 21.01 11.48
N GLN A 48 -18.94 19.99 12.30
CA GLN A 48 -18.92 20.10 13.76
C GLN A 48 -18.01 21.29 14.17
N PRO A 49 -18.44 22.13 15.12
CA PRO A 49 -17.69 23.33 15.52
C PRO A 49 -16.27 22.99 16.04
N ASP A 50 -16.09 21.82 16.64
CA ASP A 50 -14.81 21.35 17.18
C ASP A 50 -13.78 21.00 16.10
N LEU A 51 -14.25 20.69 14.89
CA LEU A 51 -13.42 20.33 13.73
C LEU A 51 -12.95 21.56 12.95
N GLN A 52 -13.62 22.70 13.11
CA GLN A 52 -13.28 23.97 12.46
C GLN A 52 -11.78 24.37 12.57
N PRO A 53 -11.09 24.26 13.73
CA PRO A 53 -9.67 24.61 13.83
C PRO A 53 -8.72 23.58 13.18
N TRP A 54 -9.15 22.33 13.03
CA TRP A 54 -8.34 21.26 12.44
C TRP A 54 -8.45 21.19 10.92
N LEU A 55 -9.59 21.62 10.36
CA LEU A 55 -9.84 21.64 8.92
C LEU A 55 -8.75 22.39 8.12
N PRO A 56 -8.23 23.56 8.54
CA PRO A 56 -7.10 24.19 7.86
C PRO A 56 -5.85 23.30 7.82
N LEU A 57 -5.55 22.54 8.87
CA LEU A 57 -4.39 21.65 8.93
C LEU A 57 -4.55 20.44 8.01
N ILE A 58 -5.79 19.95 7.85
CA ILE A 58 -6.13 18.80 7.00
C ILE A 58 -6.24 19.21 5.52
N LEU A 59 -6.93 20.32 5.22
CA LEU A 59 -7.29 20.74 3.87
C LEU A 59 -6.27 21.68 3.23
N LYS A 60 -5.56 22.49 4.02
CA LYS A 60 -4.53 23.40 3.52
C LYS A 60 -3.18 22.88 3.99
N PRO A 61 -2.52 21.99 3.21
CA PRO A 61 -1.12 21.71 3.49
C PRO A 61 -0.39 23.05 3.51
N GLN A 62 0.27 23.36 4.64
CA GLN A 62 1.12 24.55 4.68
C GLN A 62 2.10 24.42 3.52
N LYS A 63 2.16 25.44 2.65
CA LYS A 63 3.09 25.47 1.53
C LYS A 63 4.51 25.54 2.10
N GLN A 64 5.09 24.39 2.39
CA GLN A 64 6.48 24.30 2.76
C GLN A 64 7.32 24.80 1.57
N ALA A 65 8.30 25.65 1.86
CA ALA A 65 9.24 26.12 0.84
C ALA A 65 9.92 24.89 0.23
N LYS A 66 9.85 24.75 -1.10
CA LYS A 66 10.56 23.66 -1.78
C LYS A 66 12.05 23.88 -1.56
N PRO A 67 12.79 22.91 -1.00
CA PRO A 67 14.24 23.04 -0.89
C PRO A 67 14.84 23.17 -2.30
N THR A 68 15.65 24.20 -2.50
CA THR A 68 16.43 24.38 -3.73
C THR A 68 17.73 23.60 -3.59
N PHE A 69 17.84 22.49 -4.28
CA PHE A 69 19.07 21.68 -4.31
C PHE A 69 20.01 22.14 -5.41
N THR A 70 21.31 22.03 -5.17
CA THR A 70 22.30 22.19 -6.23
C THR A 70 22.28 20.98 -7.18
N LYS A 71 22.83 21.13 -8.39
CA LYS A 71 22.86 20.02 -9.37
C LYS A 71 23.68 18.83 -8.86
N GLU A 72 24.75 19.10 -8.11
CA GLU A 72 25.63 18.09 -7.52
C GLU A 72 24.88 17.29 -6.44
N GLU A 73 24.15 17.98 -5.55
CA GLU A 73 23.32 17.34 -4.53
C GLU A 73 22.24 16.42 -5.12
N LEU A 74 21.64 16.81 -6.25
CA LEU A 74 20.65 15.98 -6.95
C LEU A 74 21.28 14.70 -7.50
N GLN A 75 22.45 14.79 -8.12
CA GLN A 75 23.16 13.60 -8.64
C GLN A 75 23.58 12.66 -7.51
N ASP A 76 24.05 13.20 -6.38
CA ASP A 76 24.38 12.41 -5.20
C ASP A 76 23.16 11.77 -4.53
N ALA A 77 22.03 12.47 -4.50
CA ALA A 77 20.77 11.91 -4.03
C ALA A 77 20.31 10.76 -4.93
N GLU A 78 20.39 10.91 -6.26
CA GLU A 78 20.05 9.86 -7.21
C GLU A 78 20.94 8.62 -7.07
N ARG A 79 22.26 8.83 -6.90
CA ARG A 79 23.21 7.73 -6.67
C ARG A 79 22.86 6.96 -5.40
N ARG A 80 22.70 7.66 -4.28
CA ARG A 80 22.33 7.05 -2.98
C ARG A 80 20.99 6.31 -3.06
N ALA A 81 20.00 6.88 -3.74
CA ALA A 81 18.70 6.25 -3.91
C ALA A 81 18.80 4.94 -4.72
N LYS A 82 19.58 4.92 -5.80
CA LYS A 82 19.81 3.72 -6.61
C LYS A 82 20.55 2.63 -5.81
N GLU A 83 21.58 3.00 -5.05
CA GLU A 83 22.31 2.08 -4.18
C GLU A 83 21.41 1.48 -3.09
N TYR A 84 20.65 2.33 -2.40
CA TYR A 84 19.68 1.88 -1.40
C TYR A 84 18.64 0.93 -2.00
N SER A 85 18.10 1.26 -3.18
CA SER A 85 17.16 0.41 -3.90
C SER A 85 17.76 -0.97 -4.21
N ARG A 86 18.99 -1.01 -4.74
CA ARG A 86 19.71 -2.26 -5.01
C ARG A 86 19.88 -3.09 -3.73
N GLN A 87 20.34 -2.48 -2.64
CA GLN A 87 20.52 -3.17 -1.36
C GLN A 87 19.20 -3.74 -0.83
N LYS A 88 18.10 -2.98 -0.92
CA LYS A 88 16.77 -3.47 -0.52
C LYS A 88 16.28 -4.61 -1.40
N SER A 89 16.53 -4.58 -2.70
CA SER A 89 16.25 -5.70 -3.59
C SER A 89 17.03 -6.96 -3.19
N TYR A 90 18.31 -6.85 -2.87
CA TYR A 90 19.11 -7.98 -2.40
C TYR A 90 18.60 -8.53 -1.06
N GLN A 91 18.25 -7.68 -0.10
CA GLN A 91 17.64 -8.12 1.18
C GLN A 91 16.35 -8.90 0.95
N ASN A 92 15.47 -8.41 0.08
CA ASN A 92 14.22 -9.10 -0.25
C ASN A 92 14.47 -10.44 -0.96
N LEU A 93 15.43 -10.52 -1.89
CA LEU A 93 15.79 -11.78 -2.53
C LEU A 93 16.37 -12.79 -1.54
N ALA A 94 17.22 -12.34 -0.61
CA ALA A 94 17.77 -13.19 0.45
C ALA A 94 16.65 -13.73 1.35
N TRP A 95 15.72 -12.87 1.78
CA TRP A 95 14.55 -13.29 2.57
C TRP A 95 13.67 -14.30 1.82
N ARG A 96 13.39 -14.08 0.53
CA ARG A 96 12.60 -15.03 -0.28
C ARG A 96 13.27 -16.40 -0.38
N ARG A 97 14.59 -16.44 -0.60
CA ARG A 97 15.35 -17.70 -0.65
C ARG A 97 15.35 -18.44 0.69
N ASP A 98 15.46 -17.72 1.79
CA ASP A 98 15.36 -18.27 3.13
C ASP A 98 13.96 -18.86 3.38
N MET A 99 12.89 -18.14 3.04
CA MET A 99 11.52 -18.64 3.14
C MET A 99 11.28 -19.89 2.28
N GLU A 100 11.74 -19.87 1.03
CA GLU A 100 11.65 -21.03 0.12
C GLU A 100 12.34 -22.26 0.72
N THR A 101 13.54 -22.07 1.28
CA THR A 101 14.29 -23.14 1.94
C THR A 101 13.52 -23.70 3.13
N LYS A 102 12.92 -22.84 3.96
CA LYS A 102 12.09 -23.25 5.10
C LYS A 102 10.85 -24.03 4.65
N PHE A 103 10.17 -23.60 3.59
CA PHE A 103 9.02 -24.33 3.06
C PHE A 103 9.42 -25.69 2.51
N ARG A 104 10.53 -25.77 1.77
CA ARG A 104 11.06 -27.04 1.27
C ARG A 104 11.35 -28.01 2.44
N LEU A 105 12.11 -27.56 3.43
CA LEU A 105 12.44 -28.37 4.61
C LEU A 105 11.21 -28.78 5.41
N ARG A 106 10.22 -27.89 5.55
CA ARG A 106 8.93 -28.21 6.17
C ARG A 106 8.22 -29.35 5.43
N ASN A 107 8.17 -29.29 4.10
CA ASN A 107 7.49 -30.30 3.29
C ASN A 107 8.23 -31.65 3.33
N GLU A 108 9.57 -31.64 3.28
CA GLU A 108 10.40 -32.83 3.44
C GLU A 108 10.19 -33.47 4.81
N ALA A 109 10.18 -32.66 5.88
CA ALA A 109 9.90 -33.12 7.24
C ALA A 109 8.48 -33.68 7.38
N PHE A 110 7.49 -33.04 6.74
CA PHE A 110 6.10 -33.53 6.74
C PHE A 110 5.98 -34.89 6.05
N ALA A 111 6.64 -35.08 4.90
CA ALA A 111 6.67 -36.36 4.18
C ALA A 111 7.38 -37.47 4.97
N ALA A 112 8.34 -37.12 5.82
CA ALA A 112 9.04 -38.07 6.69
C ALA A 112 8.22 -38.50 7.92
N LEU A 113 7.10 -37.84 8.23
CA LEU A 113 6.25 -38.21 9.36
C LEU A 113 5.48 -39.53 9.09
N PRO A 114 5.23 -40.34 10.14
CA PRO A 114 4.28 -41.44 10.06
C PRO A 114 2.87 -40.98 9.67
N GLU A 115 2.14 -41.78 8.89
CA GLU A 115 0.81 -41.43 8.34
C GLU A 115 -0.20 -40.99 9.41
N VAL A 116 -0.16 -41.61 10.60
CA VAL A 116 -1.02 -41.27 11.75
C VAL A 116 -0.85 -39.82 12.21
N LEU A 117 0.35 -39.25 12.06
CA LEU A 117 0.69 -37.89 12.50
C LEU A 117 0.60 -36.84 11.39
N GLN A 118 0.49 -37.25 10.13
CA GLN A 118 0.41 -36.31 9.00
C GLN A 118 -0.90 -35.51 9.03
N HIS A 119 -2.03 -36.16 9.34
CA HIS A 119 -3.33 -35.49 9.41
C HIS A 119 -3.38 -34.37 10.48
N PRO A 120 -3.07 -34.62 11.77
CA PRO A 120 -3.09 -33.56 12.77
C PRO A 120 -2.02 -32.49 12.51
N ALA A 121 -0.88 -32.83 11.93
CA ALA A 121 0.17 -31.85 11.63
C ALA A 121 -0.17 -30.89 10.47
N ASN A 122 -1.15 -31.23 9.61
CA ASN A 122 -1.59 -30.39 8.50
C ASN A 122 -2.76 -29.48 8.87
N GLU A 123 -3.32 -29.62 10.07
CA GLU A 123 -4.39 -28.76 10.54
C GLU A 123 -3.86 -27.32 10.75
N PRO A 124 -4.54 -26.29 10.23
CA PRO A 124 -4.12 -24.92 10.44
C PRO A 124 -4.29 -24.53 11.92
N ASP A 125 -3.19 -24.09 12.53
CA ASP A 125 -3.23 -23.54 13.89
C ASP A 125 -3.98 -22.20 13.90
N LEU A 126 -4.98 -22.10 14.78
CA LEU A 126 -5.82 -20.93 14.98
C LEU A 126 -5.47 -20.18 16.28
N GLU A 127 -4.46 -20.64 17.03
CA GLU A 127 -4.01 -19.97 18.23
C GLU A 127 -3.40 -18.59 17.88
N PRO A 128 -3.84 -17.50 18.53
CA PRO A 128 -3.21 -16.21 18.34
C PRO A 128 -1.79 -16.23 18.92
N PHE A 129 -0.93 -15.34 18.43
CA PHE A 129 0.38 -15.16 19.05
C PHE A 129 0.25 -14.81 20.54
N PRO A 130 1.15 -15.32 21.40
CA PRO A 130 1.07 -15.06 22.84
C PRO A 130 1.22 -13.56 23.12
N LEU A 131 0.40 -13.04 24.05
CA LEU A 131 0.42 -11.62 24.42
C LEU A 131 1.75 -11.17 25.03
N THR A 132 2.57 -12.11 25.49
CA THR A 132 3.92 -11.85 26.02
C THR A 132 4.95 -11.62 24.91
N ARG A 133 4.62 -11.87 23.63
CA ARG A 133 5.53 -11.64 22.50
C ARG A 133 5.76 -10.14 22.31
N ARG A 134 6.92 -9.67 22.76
CA ARG A 134 7.35 -8.28 22.61
C ARG A 134 7.93 -8.00 21.23
N ILE A 135 7.63 -6.82 20.70
CA ILE A 135 8.31 -6.27 19.52
C ILE A 135 9.63 -5.66 20.00
N PRO A 136 10.76 -5.88 19.29
CA PRO A 136 12.01 -5.20 19.61
C PRO A 136 11.83 -3.68 19.64
N THR A 137 12.21 -3.06 20.76
CA THR A 137 12.20 -1.60 20.95
C THR A 137 13.60 -1.03 20.76
N ASP A 138 13.69 0.26 20.43
CA ASP A 138 14.99 0.94 20.21
C ASP A 138 15.89 0.89 21.47
N TYR A 139 15.28 0.95 22.66
CA TYR A 139 15.96 0.83 23.94
C TYR A 139 15.31 -0.26 24.80
N PRO A 140 16.10 -1.01 25.58
CA PRO A 140 15.54 -1.95 26.55
C PRO A 140 14.80 -1.18 27.68
N PRO A 141 13.65 -1.67 28.17
CA PRO A 141 13.01 -1.14 29.37
C PRO A 141 13.86 -1.35 30.62
N ALA A 142 13.67 -0.49 31.62
CA ALA A 142 14.44 -0.50 32.87
C ALA A 142 14.26 -1.78 33.71
N ALA A 143 13.08 -2.41 33.65
CA ALA A 143 12.83 -3.71 34.26
C ALA A 143 12.10 -4.60 33.26
N TRP A 144 12.67 -5.77 33.00
CA TRP A 144 11.98 -6.83 32.29
C TRP A 144 11.18 -7.61 33.33
N PRO A 145 9.84 -7.60 33.31
CA PRO A 145 9.09 -8.61 34.04
C PRO A 145 9.47 -9.97 33.42
N LEU A 146 10.17 -10.79 34.22
CA LEU A 146 10.43 -12.20 33.96
C LEU A 146 9.15 -13.01 34.18
#